data_AF-A0A371YJC8-F1
#
_entry.id   AF-A0A371YJC8-F1
#
_cell.length_a   1.000
_cell.length_b   1.000
_cell.length_c   1.000
_cell.angle_alpha   90.00
_cell.angle_beta   90.00
_cell.angle_gamma   90.00
#
_symmetry.space_group_name_H-M   'P 1'
#
loop_
_entity.id
_entity.type
_entity.pdbx_description
1 polymer ?
#
loop_
_entity_poly.entity_id
_entity_poly.type
_entity_poly.pdbx_seq_one_letter_code
_entity_poly.pdbx_strand_id
1 'polypeptide(L)'
;MSQINPAPDIKYLYNIIGKEGKKNLKTEEFQKRKLMSIVKSIAIDDPMQALCEKASVEAYYNHYDMAVGTLKNVLKLTSNQSYFAWEKLLKIYIETADIETFIEKYRLALEQPLENTQKLDALFKYVLSTYLITDLYDDELLGLKLNKFEKYTVDKKRDMIQQLDISLPVYRKFMSIFYKEFYSQYIGRTRPIFCDETQDLIITMHTSIDFAQDLFDFNNHLQDVIMAWYSEANEEDQKQIEKVVIYIKHSSLIEQEGGIAA
;
A
#
# COMPACT_ATOMS: atom_id res chain seq x y z
N MET A 1 -29.33 37.79 -1.19
CA MET A 1 -29.13 36.50 -0.50
C MET A 1 -27.90 35.85 -1.10
N SER A 2 -26.77 35.86 -0.40
CA SER A 2 -25.57 35.13 -0.82
C SER A 2 -25.84 33.64 -0.64
N GLN A 3 -26.01 32.90 -1.73
CA GLN A 3 -25.94 31.45 -1.67
C GLN A 3 -24.53 31.10 -1.17
N ILE A 4 -24.46 30.59 0.06
CA ILE A 4 -23.26 29.93 0.56
C ILE A 4 -23.06 28.75 -0.39
N ASN A 5 -22.03 28.79 -1.23
CA ASN A 5 -21.66 27.64 -2.05
C ASN A 5 -21.54 26.44 -1.10
N PRO A 6 -22.29 25.35 -1.30
CA PRO A 6 -22.17 24.18 -0.44
C PRO A 6 -20.70 23.75 -0.50
N ALA A 7 -20.05 23.70 0.67
CA ALA A 7 -18.67 23.25 0.76
C ALA A 7 -18.56 21.88 0.07
N PRO A 8 -17.56 21.67 -0.80
CA PRO A 8 -17.41 20.40 -1.51
C PRO A 8 -17.37 19.25 -0.49
N ASP A 9 -18.21 18.22 -0.70
CA ASP A 9 -18.31 17.08 0.21
C ASP A 9 -17.10 16.14 0.03
N ILE A 10 -15.96 16.61 0.53
CA ILE A 10 -14.70 15.86 0.58
C ILE A 10 -14.91 14.57 1.39
N LYS A 11 -15.81 14.57 2.38
CA LYS A 11 -16.16 13.37 3.14
C LYS A 11 -16.81 12.33 2.24
N TYR A 12 -17.63 12.74 1.27
CA TYR A 12 -18.22 11.82 0.30
C TYR A 12 -17.17 11.22 -0.64
N LEU A 13 -16.19 11.99 -1.11
CA LEU A 13 -15.05 11.46 -1.88
C LEU A 13 -14.30 10.38 -1.08
N TYR A 14 -13.93 10.69 0.16
CA TYR A 14 -13.25 9.73 1.03
C TYR A 14 -14.14 8.55 1.45
N ASN A 15 -15.44 8.76 1.61
CA ASN A 15 -16.40 7.70 1.92
C ASN A 15 -16.59 6.76 0.73
N ILE A 16 -16.64 7.24 -0.51
CA ILE A 16 -16.72 6.34 -1.67
C ILE A 16 -15.41 5.56 -1.79
N ILE A 17 -14.27 6.26 -1.84
CA ILE A 17 -12.95 5.63 -1.95
C ILE A 17 -12.70 4.64 -0.79
N GLY A 18 -13.25 4.93 0.40
CA GLY A 18 -13.05 4.13 1.61
C GLY A 18 -14.11 3.06 1.90
N LYS A 19 -15.33 3.14 1.34
CA LYS A 19 -16.43 2.17 1.61
C LYS A 19 -16.74 1.24 0.44
N GLU A 20 -16.62 1.72 -0.80
CA GLU A 20 -16.75 0.86 -1.96
C GLU A 20 -15.32 0.46 -2.32
N GLY A 21 -14.95 -0.79 -2.04
CA GLY A 21 -13.73 -1.35 -2.60
C GLY A 21 -13.69 -1.21 -4.12
N LYS A 22 -12.53 -1.42 -4.73
CA LYS A 22 -12.38 -1.48 -6.19
C LYS A 22 -13.13 -2.70 -6.79
N LYS A 23 -14.46 -2.74 -6.77
CA LYS A 23 -15.27 -3.63 -7.59
C LYS A 23 -16.73 -3.18 -7.69
N ASN A 24 -17.08 -2.57 -8.81
CA ASN A 24 -18.42 -2.62 -9.40
C ASN A 24 -18.35 -2.36 -10.92
N LEU A 25 -18.01 -3.43 -11.67
CA LEU A 25 -17.72 -3.44 -13.12
C LEU A 25 -18.86 -2.96 -14.05
N LYS A 26 -20.04 -2.62 -13.53
CA LYS A 26 -21.17 -2.18 -14.37
C LYS A 26 -21.39 -0.66 -14.38
N THR A 27 -20.67 0.12 -13.57
CA THR A 27 -20.80 1.60 -13.53
C THR A 27 -19.48 2.37 -13.30
N GLU A 28 -18.33 1.72 -13.48
CA GLU A 28 -17.01 2.26 -13.14
C GLU A 28 -16.75 3.65 -13.73
N GLU A 29 -17.06 3.84 -15.02
CA GLU A 29 -16.86 5.12 -15.70
C GLU A 29 -17.80 6.21 -15.15
N PHE A 30 -19.03 5.86 -14.79
CA PHE A 30 -19.99 6.78 -14.19
C PHE A 30 -19.54 7.20 -12.77
N GLN A 31 -19.09 6.24 -11.96
CA GLN A 31 -18.55 6.50 -10.64
C GLN A 31 -17.28 7.36 -10.72
N LYS A 32 -16.36 7.05 -11.63
CA LYS A 32 -15.15 7.83 -11.88
C LYS A 32 -15.50 9.27 -12.25
N ARG A 33 -16.45 9.47 -13.18
CA ARG A 33 -16.92 10.81 -13.56
C ARG A 33 -17.51 11.57 -12.38
N LYS A 34 -18.26 10.90 -11.50
CA LYS A 34 -18.83 11.51 -10.29
C LYS A 34 -17.74 11.96 -9.32
N LEU A 35 -16.75 11.11 -9.03
CA LEU A 35 -15.60 11.46 -8.18
C LEU A 35 -14.80 12.62 -8.79
N MET A 36 -14.55 12.57 -10.10
CA MET A 36 -13.87 13.65 -10.82
C MET A 36 -14.66 14.97 -10.80
N SER A 37 -15.99 14.93 -10.74
CA SER A 37 -16.81 16.14 -10.57
C SER A 37 -16.61 16.79 -9.20
N ILE A 38 -16.40 16.00 -8.15
CA ILE A 38 -16.10 16.50 -6.80
C ILE A 38 -14.68 17.07 -6.76
N VAL A 39 -13.72 16.39 -7.40
CA VAL A 39 -12.36 16.93 -7.55
C VAL A 39 -12.38 18.30 -8.26
N LYS A 40 -13.20 18.46 -9.30
CA LYS A 40 -13.37 19.74 -9.99
C LYS A 40 -13.94 20.83 -9.09
N SER A 41 -14.83 20.52 -8.15
CA SER A 41 -15.35 21.53 -7.23
C SER A 41 -14.32 21.92 -6.17
N ILE A 42 -13.50 20.99 -5.69
CA ILE A 42 -12.35 21.30 -4.79
C ILE A 42 -11.37 22.25 -5.47
N ALA A 43 -11.14 22.09 -6.78
CA ALA A 43 -10.17 22.89 -7.53
C ALA A 43 -10.47 24.39 -7.55
N ILE A 44 -11.71 24.80 -7.25
CA ILE A 44 -12.11 26.20 -7.15
C ILE A 44 -11.45 26.87 -5.95
N ASP A 45 -11.38 26.15 -4.83
CA ASP A 45 -10.88 26.68 -3.55
C ASP A 45 -9.42 26.30 -3.30
N ASP A 46 -9.03 25.06 -3.65
CA ASP A 46 -7.66 24.55 -3.48
C ASP A 46 -7.24 23.69 -4.69
N PRO A 47 -6.58 24.30 -5.69
CA PRO A 47 -6.12 23.60 -6.88
C PRO A 47 -5.10 22.49 -6.59
N MET A 48 -4.25 22.65 -5.57
CA MET A 48 -3.21 21.66 -5.26
C MET A 48 -3.82 20.44 -4.57
N GLN A 49 -4.73 20.65 -3.61
CA GLN A 49 -5.49 19.58 -3.00
C GLN A 49 -6.33 18.83 -4.03
N ALA A 50 -6.96 19.55 -4.97
CA ALA A 50 -7.72 18.92 -6.05
C ALA A 50 -6.84 18.01 -6.94
N LEU A 51 -5.60 18.42 -7.25
CA LEU A 51 -4.67 17.56 -7.99
C LEU A 51 -4.24 16.32 -7.17
N CYS A 52 -4.01 16.48 -5.87
CA CYS A 52 -3.76 15.33 -4.98
C CYS A 52 -4.94 14.35 -4.96
N GLU A 53 -6.18 14.86 -4.93
CA GLU A 53 -7.36 14.01 -4.96
C GLU A 53 -7.66 13.41 -6.32
N LYS A 54 -7.35 14.12 -7.41
CA LYS A 54 -7.34 13.54 -8.76
C LYS A 54 -6.43 12.32 -8.80
N ALA A 55 -5.22 12.43 -8.23
CA ALA A 55 -4.29 11.31 -8.16
C ALA A 55 -4.83 10.14 -7.32
N SER A 56 -5.50 10.42 -6.19
CA SER A 56 -6.20 9.37 -5.41
C SER A 56 -7.21 8.61 -6.27
N VAL A 57 -8.01 9.33 -7.06
CA VAL A 57 -9.02 8.72 -7.93
C VAL A 57 -8.36 7.92 -9.05
N GLU A 58 -7.28 8.41 -9.66
CA GLU A 58 -6.57 7.65 -10.69
C GLU A 58 -5.94 6.37 -10.13
N ALA A 59 -5.32 6.43 -8.95
CA ALA A 59 -4.79 5.25 -8.26
C ALA A 59 -5.91 4.27 -7.85
N TYR A 60 -7.08 4.79 -7.45
CA TYR A 60 -8.27 4.00 -7.16
C TYR A 60 -8.70 3.17 -8.40
N TYR A 61 -8.55 3.71 -9.61
CA TYR A 61 -8.84 3.00 -10.85
C TYR A 61 -7.58 2.38 -11.51
N ASN A 62 -6.55 2.06 -10.72
CA ASN A 62 -5.30 1.40 -11.15
C ASN A 62 -4.48 2.16 -12.20
N HIS A 63 -4.74 3.44 -12.42
CA HIS A 63 -3.94 4.28 -13.30
C HIS A 63 -2.76 4.89 -12.54
N TYR A 64 -1.90 4.02 -12.01
CA TYR A 64 -0.78 4.42 -11.15
C TYR A 64 0.19 5.40 -11.83
N ASP A 65 0.49 5.22 -13.12
CA ASP A 65 1.35 6.14 -13.87
C ASP A 65 0.79 7.56 -13.92
N MET A 66 -0.53 7.69 -14.15
CA MET A 66 -1.20 9.00 -14.16
C MET A 66 -1.25 9.62 -12.77
N ALA A 67 -1.48 8.81 -11.73
CA ALA A 67 -1.48 9.24 -10.34
C ALA A 67 -0.09 9.76 -9.92
N VAL A 68 0.97 8.99 -10.18
CA VAL A 68 2.37 9.35 -9.91
C VAL A 68 2.75 10.62 -10.68
N GLY A 69 2.42 10.71 -11.97
CA GLY A 69 2.68 11.90 -12.79
C GLY A 69 2.00 13.15 -12.22
N THR A 70 0.76 13.02 -11.77
CA THR A 70 0.00 14.13 -11.15
C THR A 70 0.64 14.56 -9.83
N LEU A 71 1.00 13.62 -8.95
CA LEU A 71 1.62 13.93 -7.65
C LEU A 71 3.01 14.56 -7.79
N LYS A 72 3.84 14.07 -8.71
CA LYS A 72 5.14 14.69 -9.05
C LYS A 72 4.96 16.12 -9.56
N ASN A 73 3.91 16.38 -10.33
CA ASN A 73 3.60 17.74 -10.76
C ASN A 73 3.17 18.64 -9.59
N VAL A 74 2.35 18.14 -8.65
CA VAL A 74 2.01 18.89 -7.43
C VAL A 74 3.25 19.22 -6.62
N LEU A 75 4.16 18.25 -6.41
CA LEU A 75 5.42 18.48 -5.73
C LEU A 75 6.25 19.57 -6.42
N LYS A 76 6.36 19.51 -7.75
CA LYS A 76 7.04 20.56 -8.52
C LYS A 76 6.41 21.94 -8.33
N LEU A 77 5.08 22.03 -8.41
CA LEU A 77 4.34 23.30 -8.28
C LEU A 77 4.41 23.88 -6.86
N THR A 78 4.56 23.02 -5.86
CA THR A 78 4.65 23.42 -4.45
C THR A 78 6.09 23.48 -3.95
N SER A 79 7.09 23.45 -4.85
CA SER A 79 8.51 23.42 -4.48
C SER A 79 8.84 22.33 -3.44
N ASN A 80 8.23 21.15 -3.61
CA ASN A 80 8.30 19.97 -2.76
C ASN A 80 7.73 20.12 -1.34
N GLN A 81 6.98 21.18 -1.05
CA GLN A 81 6.44 21.45 0.29
C GLN A 81 5.06 20.79 0.54
N SER A 82 4.42 20.21 -0.48
CA SER A 82 3.15 19.51 -0.29
C SER A 82 3.33 18.18 0.42
N TYR A 83 3.09 18.18 1.74
CA TYR A 83 3.07 16.98 2.56
C TYR A 83 2.11 15.90 2.01
N PHE A 84 0.88 16.30 1.65
CA PHE A 84 -0.13 15.37 1.13
C PHE A 84 0.31 14.69 -0.16
N ALA A 85 1.03 15.41 -1.03
CA ALA A 85 1.54 14.83 -2.26
C ALA A 85 2.63 13.78 -1.97
N TRP A 86 3.54 14.04 -1.02
CA TRP A 86 4.53 13.07 -0.57
C TRP A 86 3.88 11.82 0.05
N GLU A 87 2.93 11.98 0.97
CA GLU A 87 2.24 10.88 1.62
C GLU A 87 1.55 9.96 0.59
N LYS A 88 0.81 10.53 -0.36
CA LYS A 88 0.11 9.77 -1.40
C LYS A 88 1.08 9.11 -2.39
N LEU A 89 2.16 9.81 -2.75
CA LEU A 89 3.17 9.27 -3.67
C LEU A 89 3.86 8.03 -3.07
N LEU A 90 4.25 8.10 -1.81
CA LEU A 90 4.86 6.98 -1.09
C LEU A 90 3.89 5.81 -0.92
N LYS A 91 2.61 6.07 -0.66
CA LYS A 91 1.57 5.02 -0.64
C LYS A 91 1.46 4.27 -1.96
N ILE A 92 1.47 4.99 -3.09
CA ILE A 92 1.40 4.34 -4.41
C ILE A 92 2.59 3.39 -4.61
N TYR A 93 3.81 3.77 -4.24
CA TYR A 93 4.97 2.88 -4.37
C TYR A 93 4.89 1.63 -3.48
N ILE A 94 4.20 1.71 -2.34
CA ILE A 94 3.89 0.53 -1.54
C ILE A 94 2.88 -0.38 -2.25
N GLU A 95 1.80 0.20 -2.80
CA GLU A 95 0.75 -0.53 -3.52
C GLU A 95 1.29 -1.21 -4.79
N THR A 96 2.20 -0.57 -5.51
CA THR A 96 2.85 -1.13 -6.70
C THR A 96 4.07 -1.99 -6.36
N ALA A 97 4.37 -2.18 -5.08
CA ALA A 97 5.55 -2.88 -4.57
C ALA A 97 6.89 -2.42 -5.20
N ASP A 98 7.02 -1.13 -5.50
CA ASP A 98 8.22 -0.48 -6.00
C ASP A 98 9.04 0.09 -4.84
N ILE A 99 9.68 -0.82 -4.10
CA ILE A 99 10.31 -0.50 -2.81
C ILE A 99 11.59 0.32 -2.97
N GLU A 100 12.35 0.12 -4.04
CA GLU A 100 13.53 0.93 -4.32
C GLU A 100 13.15 2.39 -4.54
N THR A 101 12.14 2.65 -5.37
CA THR A 101 11.64 4.01 -5.60
C THR A 101 11.01 4.59 -4.35
N PHE A 102 10.29 3.78 -3.55
CA PHE A 102 9.78 4.22 -2.25
C PHE A 102 10.90 4.77 -1.36
N ILE A 103 12.02 4.04 -1.21
CA ILE A 103 13.15 4.43 -0.37
C ILE A 103 13.81 5.71 -0.89
N GLU A 104 14.06 5.77 -2.19
CA GLU A 104 14.61 6.96 -2.85
C GLU A 104 13.74 8.20 -2.57
N LYS A 105 12.42 8.10 -2.76
CA LYS A 105 11.50 9.22 -2.58
C LYS A 105 11.27 9.58 -1.12
N TYR A 106 11.28 8.61 -0.21
CA TYR A 106 11.15 8.88 1.21
C TYR A 106 12.33 9.71 1.72
N ARG A 107 13.56 9.38 1.30
CA ARG A 107 14.75 10.18 1.62
C ARG A 107 14.62 11.63 1.13
N LEU A 108 14.23 11.81 -0.13
CA LEU A 108 14.01 13.15 -0.70
C LEU A 108 12.94 13.94 0.06
N ALA A 109 11.89 13.27 0.55
CA ALA A 109 10.84 13.90 1.34
C ALA A 109 11.35 14.40 2.70
N LEU A 110 12.26 13.66 3.35
CA LEU A 110 12.84 14.05 4.65
C LEU A 110 13.80 15.23 4.56
N GLU A 111 14.37 15.49 3.38
CA GLU A 111 15.19 16.69 3.13
C GLU A 111 14.35 17.96 3.00
N GLN A 112 13.02 17.85 2.87
CA GLN A 112 12.12 18.99 2.75
C GLN A 112 11.71 19.54 4.12
N PRO A 113 11.43 20.85 4.23
CA PRO A 113 10.98 21.47 5.48
C PRO A 113 9.50 21.14 5.78
N LEU A 114 9.19 19.86 6.00
CA LEU A 114 7.84 19.40 6.34
C LEU A 114 7.61 19.52 7.85
N GLU A 115 6.49 20.14 8.26
CA GLU A 115 6.18 20.40 9.67
C GLU A 115 5.93 19.13 10.51
N ASN A 116 5.43 18.05 9.88
CA ASN A 116 5.13 16.78 10.54
C ASN A 116 5.40 15.60 9.61
N THR A 117 6.33 14.72 9.97
CA THR A 117 6.70 13.52 9.18
C THR A 117 6.12 12.21 9.71
N GLN A 118 5.31 12.24 10.79
CA GLN A 118 4.90 11.03 11.51
C GLN A 118 4.22 9.97 10.63
N LYS A 119 3.37 10.37 9.67
CA LYS A 119 2.77 9.35 8.78
C LYS A 119 3.75 8.85 7.73
N LEU A 120 4.70 9.67 7.27
CA LEU A 120 5.76 9.19 6.37
C LEU A 120 6.62 8.15 7.09
N ASP A 121 6.95 8.40 8.35
CA ASP A 121 7.67 7.45 9.20
C ASP A 121 6.85 6.17 9.44
N ALA A 122 5.52 6.28 9.55
CA ALA A 122 4.64 5.12 9.64
C ALA A 122 4.60 4.31 8.33
N LEU A 123 4.63 4.96 7.16
CA LEU A 123 4.76 4.28 5.86
C LEU A 123 6.11 3.56 5.75
N PHE A 124 7.18 4.20 6.20
CA PHE A 124 8.51 3.59 6.21
C PHE A 124 8.56 2.38 7.17
N LYS A 125 8.02 2.50 8.38
CA LYS A 125 7.84 1.37 9.32
C LYS A 125 7.12 0.19 8.68
N TYR A 126 6.04 0.49 7.97
CA TYR A 126 5.27 -0.52 7.28
C TYR A 126 6.13 -1.28 6.26
N VAL A 127 6.83 -0.56 5.37
CA VAL A 127 7.73 -1.15 4.38
C VAL A 127 8.83 -1.99 5.04
N LEU A 128 9.48 -1.46 6.09
CA LEU A 128 10.51 -2.16 6.85
C LEU A 128 9.99 -3.50 7.40
N SER A 129 8.79 -3.48 8.00
CA SER A 129 8.19 -4.65 8.66
C SER A 129 7.59 -5.68 7.70
N THR A 130 7.27 -5.25 6.47
CA THR A 130 6.59 -6.05 5.44
C THR A 130 7.59 -6.64 4.44
N TYR A 131 8.61 -5.89 4.04
CA TYR A 131 9.61 -6.31 3.06
C TYR A 131 10.95 -6.69 3.69
N LEU A 132 11.08 -6.54 5.01
CA LEU A 132 12.26 -6.91 5.81
C LEU A 132 13.56 -6.36 5.21
N ILE A 133 13.58 -5.10 4.78
CA ILE A 133 14.67 -4.48 4.00
C ILE A 133 15.89 -4.03 4.82
N THR A 134 16.04 -4.50 6.07
CA THR A 134 17.10 -4.05 6.99
C THR A 134 18.52 -4.48 6.57
N ASP A 135 18.67 -5.49 5.72
CA ASP A 135 19.95 -5.93 5.11
C ASP A 135 20.32 -5.14 3.85
N LEU A 136 19.34 -4.59 3.15
CA LEU A 136 19.58 -3.96 1.84
C LEU A 136 20.18 -2.56 1.96
N TYR A 137 20.06 -1.96 3.14
CA TYR A 137 20.47 -0.58 3.34
C TYR A 137 21.06 -0.43 4.74
N ASP A 138 22.32 0.02 4.80
CA ASP A 138 23.01 0.30 6.05
C ASP A 138 22.30 1.44 6.80
N ASP A 139 22.28 1.39 8.14
CA ASP A 139 21.67 2.41 9.01
C ASP A 139 22.21 3.82 8.65
N GLU A 140 23.50 3.90 8.33
CA GLU A 140 24.17 5.13 7.88
C GLU A 140 23.76 5.54 6.46
N LEU A 141 23.55 4.59 5.54
CA LEU A 141 23.19 4.85 4.15
C LEU A 141 21.76 5.38 3.98
N LEU A 142 20.86 5.00 4.88
CA LEU A 142 19.50 5.52 4.91
C LEU A 142 19.42 6.90 5.58
N GLY A 143 20.39 7.27 6.43
CA GLY A 143 20.26 8.44 7.31
C GLY A 143 19.09 8.30 8.31
N LEU A 144 18.55 7.09 8.42
CA LEU A 144 17.38 6.77 9.23
C LEU A 144 17.88 6.20 10.55
N LYS A 145 17.38 6.76 11.64
CA LYS A 145 17.63 6.24 12.99
C LYS A 145 16.86 4.93 13.18
N LEU A 146 17.20 3.88 12.42
CA LEU A 146 16.55 2.57 12.41
C LEU A 146 16.50 1.96 13.83
N ASN A 147 17.50 2.26 14.65
CA ASN A 147 17.52 1.99 16.09
C ASN A 147 16.36 2.60 16.92
N LYS A 148 15.63 3.58 16.40
CA LYS A 148 14.40 4.13 17.00
C LYS A 148 13.11 3.44 16.55
N PHE A 149 13.20 2.66 15.48
CA PHE A 149 12.10 1.85 14.99
C PHE A 149 12.19 0.49 15.69
N GLU A 150 11.06 -0.18 15.94
CA GLU A 150 11.02 -1.43 16.71
C GLU A 150 11.81 -2.56 16.02
N LYS A 151 13.13 -2.58 16.20
CA LYS A 151 14.06 -3.53 15.59
C LYS A 151 13.72 -4.97 15.97
N TYR A 152 13.23 -5.17 17.20
CA TYR A 152 12.83 -6.47 17.73
C TYR A 152 11.73 -7.17 16.91
N THR A 153 10.77 -6.43 16.33
CA THR A 153 9.69 -7.05 15.53
C THR A 153 10.15 -7.41 14.12
N VAL A 154 11.15 -6.71 13.56
CA VAL A 154 11.70 -7.02 12.23
C VAL A 154 12.73 -8.14 12.30
N ASP A 155 13.64 -8.11 13.27
CA ASP A 155 14.63 -9.17 13.47
C ASP A 155 13.95 -10.51 13.75
N LYS A 156 12.93 -10.51 14.62
CA LYS A 156 12.12 -11.71 14.87
C LYS A 156 11.48 -12.26 13.59
N LYS A 157 10.86 -11.41 12.78
CA LYS A 157 10.26 -11.83 11.50
C LYS A 157 11.30 -12.38 10.52
N ARG A 158 12.50 -11.80 10.48
CA ARG A 158 13.61 -12.32 9.67
C ARG A 158 14.03 -13.70 10.15
N ASP A 159 14.20 -13.90 11.45
CA ASP A 159 14.60 -15.19 12.00
C ASP A 159 13.55 -16.27 11.67
N MET A 160 12.26 -15.91 11.71
CA MET A 160 11.16 -16.80 11.30
C MET A 160 11.27 -17.19 9.81
N ILE A 161 11.54 -16.25 8.91
CA ILE A 161 11.79 -16.54 7.48
C ILE A 161 12.96 -17.51 7.30
N GLN A 162 14.05 -17.29 8.03
CA GLN A 162 15.22 -18.14 7.96
C GLN A 162 14.95 -19.56 8.46
N GLN A 163 14.09 -19.73 9.47
CA GLN A 163 13.66 -21.04 9.96
C GLN A 163 12.83 -21.82 8.95
N LEU A 164 12.17 -21.14 8.01
CA LEU A 164 11.46 -21.75 6.87
C LEU A 164 12.41 -22.16 5.73
N ASP A 165 13.71 -21.84 5.87
CA ASP A 165 14.70 -22.03 4.82
C ASP A 165 14.24 -21.38 3.50
N ILE A 166 13.70 -20.15 3.66
CA ILE A 166 13.32 -19.24 2.59
C ILE A 166 14.28 -18.06 2.64
N SER A 167 14.85 -17.70 1.51
CA SER A 167 15.71 -16.54 1.37
C SER A 167 14.88 -15.24 1.41
N LEU A 168 15.46 -14.16 1.93
CA LEU A 168 14.81 -12.85 1.92
C LEU A 168 14.41 -12.36 0.52
N PRO A 169 15.20 -12.61 -0.56
CA PRO A 169 14.77 -12.30 -1.93
C PRO A 169 13.48 -13.01 -2.35
N VAL A 170 13.35 -14.32 -2.10
CA VAL A 170 12.15 -15.10 -2.42
C VAL A 170 10.96 -14.58 -1.61
N TYR A 171 11.14 -14.34 -0.31
CA TYR A 171 10.11 -13.75 0.54
C TYR A 171 9.63 -12.38 0.02
N ARG A 172 10.56 -11.47 -0.29
CA ARG A 172 10.23 -10.14 -0.83
C ARG A 172 9.44 -10.25 -2.13
N LYS A 173 9.79 -11.20 -2.99
CA LYS A 173 9.09 -11.44 -4.24
C LYS A 173 7.66 -11.92 -4.01
N PHE A 174 7.41 -12.83 -3.06
CA PHE A 174 6.06 -13.20 -2.64
C PHE A 174 5.25 -11.99 -2.17
N MET A 175 5.84 -11.17 -1.30
CA MET A 175 5.19 -9.96 -0.81
C MET A 175 4.90 -9.00 -1.96
N SER A 176 5.84 -8.77 -2.87
CA SER A 176 5.63 -7.90 -4.03
C SER A 176 4.51 -8.41 -4.94
N ILE A 177 4.45 -9.72 -5.22
CA ILE A 177 3.36 -10.32 -6.01
C ILE A 177 2.04 -10.09 -5.30
N PHE A 178 1.93 -10.51 -4.03
CA PHE A 178 0.70 -10.38 -3.27
C PHE A 178 0.22 -8.92 -3.21
N TYR A 179 1.09 -7.95 -2.92
CA TYR A 179 0.70 -6.53 -2.83
C TYR A 179 0.23 -5.98 -4.17
N LYS A 180 0.94 -6.28 -5.27
CA LYS A 180 0.53 -5.85 -6.61
C LYS A 180 -0.83 -6.41 -6.98
N GLU A 181 -1.02 -7.71 -6.80
CA GLU A 181 -2.30 -8.36 -7.12
C GLU A 181 -3.42 -7.82 -6.21
N PHE A 182 -3.17 -7.74 -4.91
CA PHE A 182 -4.15 -7.28 -3.93
C PHE A 182 -4.58 -5.83 -4.19
N TYR A 183 -3.64 -4.89 -4.27
CA TYR A 183 -3.97 -3.46 -4.40
C TYR A 183 -4.46 -3.07 -5.80
N SER A 184 -4.22 -3.90 -6.82
CA SER A 184 -4.84 -3.75 -8.13
C SER A 184 -6.35 -4.04 -8.11
N GLN A 185 -6.83 -4.87 -7.19
CA GLN A 185 -8.23 -5.31 -7.18
C GLN A 185 -9.00 -4.86 -5.92
N TYR A 186 -8.29 -4.50 -4.85
CA TYR A 186 -8.91 -4.28 -3.54
C TYR A 186 -8.27 -3.10 -2.81
N ILE A 187 -9.03 -2.53 -1.88
CA ILE A 187 -8.53 -1.55 -0.91
C ILE A 187 -8.54 -2.20 0.46
N GLY A 188 -7.45 -2.04 1.19
CA GLY A 188 -7.34 -2.59 2.52
C GLY A 188 -5.98 -2.37 3.17
N ARG A 189 -5.88 -2.81 4.41
CA ARG A 189 -4.61 -2.96 5.11
C ARG A 189 -4.28 -4.44 5.15
N THR A 190 -3.07 -4.79 4.75
CA THR A 190 -2.57 -6.15 4.82
C THR A 190 -1.53 -6.22 5.93
N ARG A 191 -1.62 -7.28 6.72
CA ARG A 191 -0.70 -7.61 7.82
C ARG A 191 -0.17 -9.01 7.59
N PRO A 192 1.07 -9.17 7.10
CA PRO A 192 1.71 -10.47 7.08
C PRO A 192 2.02 -10.91 8.51
N ILE A 193 1.57 -12.11 8.85
CA ILE A 193 1.84 -12.82 10.10
C ILE A 193 2.48 -14.15 9.73
N PHE A 194 3.66 -14.39 10.25
CA PHE A 194 4.27 -15.72 10.18
C PHE A 194 3.77 -16.58 11.34
N CYS A 195 3.40 -17.82 11.05
CA CYS A 195 3.00 -18.79 12.06
C CYS A 195 4.14 -19.76 12.31
N ASP A 196 4.78 -19.66 13.48
CA ASP A 196 5.93 -20.47 13.88
C ASP A 196 5.60 -21.97 13.95
N GLU A 197 4.38 -22.31 14.37
CA GLU A 197 3.96 -23.69 14.64
C GLU A 197 3.66 -24.47 13.35
N THR A 198 3.16 -23.79 12.32
CA THR A 198 2.72 -24.41 11.07
C THR A 198 3.64 -24.13 9.90
N GLN A 199 4.64 -23.27 10.09
CA GLN A 199 5.57 -22.86 9.05
C GLN A 199 4.89 -22.12 7.87
N ASP A 200 3.75 -21.48 8.14
CA ASP A 200 2.94 -20.82 7.12
C ASP A 200 3.16 -19.30 7.05
N LEU A 201 3.06 -18.75 5.84
CA LEU A 201 2.90 -17.32 5.63
C LEU A 201 1.42 -16.96 5.61
N ILE A 202 0.91 -16.48 6.74
CA ILE A 202 -0.49 -16.05 6.85
C ILE A 202 -0.56 -14.56 6.54
N ILE A 203 -1.19 -14.18 5.45
CA ILE A 203 -1.44 -12.77 5.14
C ILE A 203 -2.86 -12.43 5.58
N THR A 204 -2.98 -11.73 6.71
CA THR A 204 -4.27 -11.21 7.16
C THR A 204 -4.59 -9.94 6.38
N MET A 205 -5.77 -9.88 5.80
CA MET A 205 -6.23 -8.72 5.05
C MET A 205 -7.46 -8.11 5.72
N HIS A 206 -7.38 -6.81 6.00
CA HIS A 206 -8.48 -5.97 6.47
C HIS A 206 -8.97 -5.15 5.28
N THR A 207 -10.03 -5.61 4.62
CA THR A 207 -10.33 -5.19 3.23
C THR A 207 -11.82 -5.04 3.00
N SER A 208 -12.15 -4.41 1.87
CA SER A 208 -13.47 -4.38 1.26
C SER A 208 -13.90 -5.70 0.58
N ILE A 209 -13.21 -6.83 0.81
CA ILE A 209 -13.69 -8.12 0.32
C ILE A 209 -14.93 -8.49 1.13
N ASP A 210 -16.09 -8.24 0.57
CA ASP A 210 -17.36 -8.39 1.28
C ASP A 210 -17.99 -9.78 1.06
N PHE A 211 -17.43 -10.60 0.15
CA PHE A 211 -17.98 -11.91 -0.22
C PHE A 211 -16.91 -13.01 -0.25
N ALA A 212 -17.28 -14.19 0.24
CA ALA A 212 -16.42 -15.39 0.21
C ALA A 212 -15.99 -15.77 -1.21
N GLN A 213 -16.82 -15.50 -2.22
CA GLN A 213 -16.49 -15.74 -3.62
C GLN A 213 -15.33 -14.86 -4.10
N ASP A 214 -15.31 -13.57 -3.73
CA ASP A 214 -14.22 -12.67 -4.14
C ASP A 214 -12.89 -13.07 -3.51
N LEU A 215 -12.91 -13.58 -2.27
CA LEU A 215 -11.71 -14.13 -1.62
C LEU A 215 -11.22 -15.40 -2.32
N PHE A 216 -12.15 -16.28 -2.71
CA PHE A 216 -11.83 -17.50 -3.45
C PHE A 216 -11.24 -17.19 -4.83
N ASP A 217 -11.86 -16.26 -5.57
CA ASP A 217 -11.37 -15.83 -6.89
C ASP A 217 -9.97 -15.20 -6.77
N PHE A 218 -9.74 -14.35 -5.77
CA PHE A 218 -8.44 -13.75 -5.51
C PHE A 218 -7.38 -14.80 -5.15
N ASN A 219 -7.72 -15.78 -4.32
CA ASN A 219 -6.80 -16.88 -3.96
C ASN A 219 -6.38 -17.69 -5.18
N ASN A 220 -7.33 -18.04 -6.06
CA ASN A 220 -7.03 -18.79 -7.28
C ASN A 220 -6.13 -17.96 -8.22
N HIS A 221 -6.47 -16.70 -8.44
CA HIS A 221 -5.66 -15.80 -9.26
C HIS A 221 -4.24 -15.64 -8.70
N LEU A 222 -4.11 -15.44 -7.39
CA LEU A 222 -2.80 -15.34 -6.74
C LEU A 222 -1.99 -16.63 -6.91
N GLN A 223 -2.64 -17.79 -6.79
CA GLN A 223 -2.00 -19.09 -7.03
C GLN A 223 -1.51 -19.20 -8.48
N ASP A 224 -2.32 -18.81 -9.46
CA ASP A 224 -1.92 -18.83 -10.88
C ASP A 224 -0.70 -17.94 -11.14
N VAL A 225 -0.66 -16.74 -10.56
CA VAL A 225 0.48 -15.81 -10.68
C VAL A 225 1.75 -16.37 -10.02
N ILE A 226 1.62 -17.02 -8.86
CA ILE A 226 2.76 -17.67 -8.19
C ILE A 226 3.26 -18.86 -9.00
N MET A 227 2.37 -19.68 -9.57
CA MET A 227 2.75 -20.81 -10.41
C MET A 227 3.42 -20.38 -11.72
N ALA A 228 3.00 -19.25 -12.29
CA ALA A 228 3.69 -18.64 -13.43
C ALA A 228 5.13 -18.26 -13.04
N TRP A 229 5.33 -17.59 -11.90
CA TRP A 229 6.68 -17.29 -11.40
C TRP A 229 7.50 -18.56 -11.13
N TYR A 230 6.91 -19.57 -10.49
CA TYR A 230 7.56 -20.86 -10.25
C TYR A 230 8.10 -21.50 -11.54
N SER A 231 7.33 -21.44 -12.63
CA SER A 231 7.73 -22.05 -13.91
C SER A 231 8.97 -21.42 -14.56
N GLU A 232 9.26 -20.16 -14.23
CA GLU A 232 10.40 -19.41 -14.75
C GLU A 232 11.57 -19.34 -13.75
N ALA A 233 11.34 -19.77 -12.50
CA ALA A 233 12.33 -19.73 -11.43
C ALA A 233 13.41 -20.81 -11.60
N ASN A 234 14.59 -20.56 -11.02
CA ASN A 234 15.64 -21.58 -10.95
C ASN A 234 15.28 -22.68 -9.93
N GLU A 235 16.00 -23.80 -9.95
CA GLU A 235 15.71 -24.97 -9.10
C GLU A 235 15.76 -24.67 -7.59
N GLU A 236 16.62 -23.73 -7.18
CA GLU A 236 16.75 -23.32 -5.77
C GLU A 236 15.55 -22.50 -5.30
N ASP A 237 15.12 -21.53 -6.11
CA ASP A 237 13.94 -20.71 -5.84
C ASP A 237 12.66 -21.56 -5.87
N GLN A 238 12.54 -22.50 -6.82
CA GLN A 238 11.40 -23.44 -6.90
C GLN A 238 11.22 -24.22 -5.60
N LYS A 239 12.32 -24.76 -5.04
CA LYS A 239 12.29 -25.48 -3.76
C LYS A 239 11.86 -24.60 -2.59
N GLN A 240 12.17 -23.31 -2.61
CA GLN A 240 11.74 -22.36 -1.58
C GLN A 240 10.28 -21.97 -1.76
N ILE A 241 9.82 -21.77 -2.99
CA ILE A 241 8.43 -21.42 -3.33
C ILE A 241 7.47 -22.52 -2.85
N GLU A 242 7.81 -23.79 -3.06
CA GLU A 242 7.00 -24.95 -2.64
C GLU A 242 6.76 -25.04 -1.13
N LYS A 243 7.62 -24.42 -0.32
CA LYS A 243 7.49 -24.40 1.15
C LYS A 243 6.49 -23.36 1.63
N VAL A 244 6.12 -22.40 0.79
CA VAL A 244 5.26 -21.28 1.20
C VAL A 244 3.80 -21.63 0.99
N VAL A 245 3.08 -21.81 2.09
CA VAL A 245 1.62 -21.83 2.06
C VAL A 245 1.10 -20.43 2.40
N ILE A 246 0.34 -19.84 1.50
CA ILE A 246 -0.28 -18.52 1.69
C ILE A 246 -1.71 -18.70 2.15
N TYR A 247 -1.98 -18.34 3.41
CA TYR A 247 -3.35 -18.26 3.92
C TYR A 247 -3.83 -16.83 3.91
N ILE A 248 -4.90 -16.58 3.17
CA ILE A 248 -5.53 -15.28 3.12
C ILE A 248 -6.74 -15.28 4.06
N LYS A 249 -6.62 -14.54 5.16
CA LYS A 249 -7.69 -14.41 6.15
C LYS A 249 -8.34 -13.04 6.04
N HIS A 250 -9.66 -13.02 5.84
CA HIS A 250 -10.45 -11.81 5.99
C HIS A 250 -10.74 -11.55 7.48
N SER A 251 -10.56 -10.30 7.89
CA SER A 251 -11.00 -9.82 9.20
C SER A 251 -11.84 -8.56 9.04
N SER A 252 -13.09 -8.61 9.51
CA SER A 252 -13.97 -7.44 9.59
C SER A 252 -13.58 -6.48 10.73
N LEU A 253 -12.72 -6.91 11.64
CA LEU A 253 -12.17 -6.06 12.70
C LEU A 253 -11.07 -5.18 12.12
N ILE A 254 -11.40 -3.92 11.86
CA ILE A 254 -10.39 -2.86 11.69
C ILE A 254 -9.86 -2.58 13.10
N GLU A 255 -8.61 -2.95 13.39
CA GLU A 255 -7.93 -2.49 14.60
C GLU A 255 -7.87 -0.95 14.55
N GLN A 256 -8.71 -0.29 15.35
CA GLN A 256 -8.51 1.12 15.68
C GLN A 256 -7.27 1.20 16.58
N GLU A 257 -6.36 2.13 16.27
CA GLU A 257 -5.26 2.45 17.18
C GLU A 257 -5.86 2.78 18.56
N GLY A 258 -5.71 1.87 19.53
CA GLY A 258 -6.07 2.11 20.93
C GLY A 258 -7.19 1.27 21.56
N GLY A 259 -7.68 0.19 20.95
CA GLY A 259 -8.51 -0.74 21.73
C GLY A 259 -9.33 -1.73 20.92
N ILE A 260 -9.28 -2.99 21.37
CA ILE A 260 -10.22 -4.03 20.96
C ILE A 260 -11.55 -3.72 21.66
N ALA A 261 -12.58 -3.33 20.90
CA ALA A 261 -13.95 -3.42 21.37
C ALA A 261 -14.50 -4.78 20.94
N ALA A 262 -14.93 -5.56 21.93
CA ALA A 262 -15.51 -6.89 21.80
C ALA A 262 -16.87 -6.87 21.08
#